data_AF-A0A0J9W6W5-F1
#
_entry.id   AF-A0A0J9W6W5-F1
#
_cell.length_a   1.000
_cell.length_b   1.000
_cell.length_c   1.000
_cell.angle_alpha   90.00
_cell.angle_beta   90.00
_cell.angle_gamma   90.00
#
_symmetry.space_group_name_H-M   'P 1'
#
loop_
_entity.id
_entity.type
_entity.pdbx_description
1 polymer ?
#
loop_
_entity_poly.entity_id
_entity_poly.type
_entity_poly.pdbx_seq_one_letter_code
_entity_poly.pdbx_strand_id
1 'polypeptide(L)'
;MNEFRRLPEHFISRAEVLCEKLMFGLQLDVDLSNIKDDMASSKSGYNFVKHPENVLDSAYLELLLRAYTAGKDGLAKDGVWRWHSVAAYLKQVTEMEEQLAGGLYTACGQTPRIQKLLSLEYENGLSTSGGIYVWGGYVAYVIRHHKAKRLTNREFYVARFLSVRLGHVLFKYLVYIRRTADLLHRERFGIDERSFLCA
;
A
#
# COMPACT_ATOMS: atom_id res chain seq x y z
N MET A 1 -14.16 -23.50 13.66
CA MET A 1 -13.82 -22.26 14.41
C MET A 1 -12.32 -22.03 14.55
N ASN A 2 -11.48 -23.05 14.81
CA ASN A 2 -10.02 -22.83 14.98
C ASN A 2 -9.32 -22.30 13.71
N GLU A 3 -9.66 -22.80 12.53
CA GLU A 3 -9.08 -22.29 11.28
C GLU A 3 -9.47 -20.84 10.98
N PHE A 4 -10.70 -20.43 11.29
CA PHE A 4 -11.14 -19.05 11.08
C PHE A 4 -10.35 -18.04 11.93
N ARG A 5 -9.95 -18.42 13.15
CA ARG A 5 -9.11 -17.57 14.03
C ARG A 5 -7.69 -17.38 13.48
N ARG A 6 -7.24 -18.24 12.55
CA ARG A 6 -5.93 -18.15 11.90
C ARG A 6 -5.94 -17.28 10.64
N LEU A 7 -7.12 -16.85 10.19
CA LEU A 7 -7.25 -16.08 8.95
C LEU A 7 -6.45 -14.76 8.96
N PRO A 8 -6.46 -13.95 10.04
CA PRO A 8 -5.61 -12.75 10.09
C PRO A 8 -4.13 -13.08 9.97
N GLU A 9 -3.68 -14.11 10.69
CA GLU A 9 -2.29 -14.57 10.68
C GLU A 9 -1.86 -15.09 9.32
N HIS A 10 -2.76 -15.81 8.62
CA HIS A 10 -2.54 -16.30 7.27
C HIS A 10 -2.27 -15.16 6.29
N PHE A 11 -3.13 -14.14 6.27
CA PHE A 11 -2.97 -12.99 5.39
C PHE A 11 -1.71 -12.19 5.69
N ILE A 12 -1.42 -11.94 6.97
CA ILE A 12 -0.23 -11.20 7.38
C ILE A 12 1.04 -11.96 6.98
N SER A 13 1.14 -13.24 7.32
CA SER A 13 2.30 -14.07 6.98
C SER A 13 2.50 -14.20 5.48
N ARG A 14 1.42 -14.36 4.70
CA ARG A 14 1.52 -14.44 3.23
C ARG A 14 1.97 -13.10 2.63
N ALA A 15 1.46 -11.99 3.15
CA ALA A 15 1.88 -10.66 2.72
C ALA A 15 3.36 -10.38 3.04
N GLU A 16 3.87 -10.82 4.19
CA GLU A 16 5.29 -10.72 4.55
C GLU A 16 6.18 -11.50 3.58
N VAL A 17 5.84 -12.76 3.28
CA VAL A 17 6.59 -13.60 2.32
C VAL A 17 6.63 -12.97 0.93
N LEU A 18 5.50 -12.44 0.46
CA LEU A 18 5.44 -11.73 -0.82
C LEU A 18 6.24 -10.44 -0.77
N CYS A 19 6.15 -9.68 0.32
CA CYS A 19 6.90 -8.44 0.51
C CYS A 19 8.41 -8.69 0.43
N GLU A 20 8.95 -9.67 1.16
CA GLU A 20 10.38 -10.01 1.11
C GLU A 20 10.85 -10.32 -0.30
N LYS A 21 10.06 -11.12 -1.04
CA LYS A 21 10.37 -11.48 -2.42
C LYS A 21 10.31 -10.30 -3.37
N LEU A 22 9.27 -9.47 -3.27
CA LEU A 22 9.06 -8.29 -4.11
C LEU A 22 10.06 -7.18 -3.82
N MET A 23 10.67 -7.17 -2.64
CA MET A 23 11.69 -6.20 -2.24
C MET A 23 13.10 -6.54 -2.77
N PHE A 24 13.32 -7.67 -3.47
CA PHE A 24 14.64 -8.08 -3.98
C PHE A 24 15.76 -8.04 -2.91
N GLY A 25 15.43 -8.45 -1.68
CA GLY A 25 16.36 -8.41 -0.55
C GLY A 25 16.75 -7.02 -0.08
N LEU A 26 16.06 -5.97 -0.52
CA LEU A 26 16.16 -4.63 0.06
C LEU A 26 15.62 -4.67 1.49
N GLN A 27 16.54 -4.64 2.45
CA GLN A 27 16.23 -4.59 3.87
C GLN A 27 16.06 -3.13 4.28
N LEU A 28 14.97 -2.85 4.99
CA LEU A 28 14.66 -1.52 5.50
C LEU A 28 14.34 -1.67 6.97
N ASP A 29 15.17 -1.07 7.80
CA ASP A 29 14.90 -0.85 9.20
C ASP A 29 14.23 0.53 9.34
N VAL A 30 12.92 0.57 9.11
CA VAL A 30 12.14 1.80 9.23
C VAL A 30 11.50 1.86 10.60
N ASP A 31 11.91 2.84 11.39
CA ASP A 31 11.17 3.24 12.58
C ASP A 31 9.98 4.11 12.16
N LEU A 32 8.79 3.50 12.13
CA LEU A 32 7.53 4.16 11.76
C LEU A 32 7.20 5.33 12.69
N SER A 33 7.79 5.43 13.89
CA SER A 33 7.54 6.54 14.81
C SER A 33 8.12 7.87 14.32
N ASN A 34 9.11 7.81 13.42
CA ASN A 34 9.72 8.98 12.79
C ASN A 34 8.99 9.45 11.53
N ILE A 35 8.06 8.64 11.00
CA ILE A 35 7.28 8.97 9.82
C ILE A 35 6.25 10.04 10.16
N LYS A 36 6.31 11.16 9.44
CA LYS A 36 5.37 12.27 9.54
C LYS A 36 4.18 12.07 8.61
N ASP A 37 3.01 12.47 9.08
CA ASP A 37 1.80 12.48 8.28
C ASP A 37 0.91 13.66 8.69
N ASP A 38 0.19 14.21 7.72
CA ASP A 38 -0.76 15.30 7.90
C ASP A 38 -2.16 14.82 7.51
N MET A 39 -2.87 14.28 8.49
CA MET A 39 -4.25 13.83 8.34
C MET A 39 -5.24 14.97 8.03
N ALA A 40 -4.84 16.23 8.25
CA ALA A 40 -5.67 17.39 7.96
C ALA A 40 -5.48 17.92 6.53
N SER A 41 -4.46 17.44 5.81
CA SER A 41 -4.19 17.85 4.44
C SER A 41 -5.34 17.50 3.51
N SER A 42 -5.76 18.48 2.71
CA SER A 42 -6.72 18.33 1.60
C SER A 42 -6.04 18.45 0.23
N LYS A 43 -4.71 18.49 0.19
CA LYS A 43 -3.95 18.62 -1.05
C LYS A 43 -4.14 17.35 -1.89
N SER A 44 -4.60 17.49 -3.13
CA SER A 44 -4.73 16.37 -4.05
C SER A 44 -3.37 15.71 -4.34
N GLY A 45 -3.35 14.38 -4.40
CA GLY A 45 -2.16 13.55 -4.52
C GLY A 45 -1.33 13.44 -3.25
N TYR A 46 -1.81 13.94 -2.11
CA TYR A 46 -1.10 13.85 -0.84
C TYR A 46 -1.32 12.50 -0.15
N ASN A 47 -0.24 11.95 0.40
CA ASN A 47 -0.20 10.97 1.48
C ASN A 47 1.12 11.14 2.25
N PHE A 48 1.36 10.33 3.29
CA PHE A 48 2.61 10.38 4.05
C PHE A 48 3.88 10.17 3.20
N VAL A 49 3.82 9.45 2.08
CA VAL A 49 4.97 9.26 1.17
C VAL A 49 5.39 10.60 0.56
N LYS A 50 4.43 11.50 0.34
CA LYS A 50 4.63 12.86 -0.19
C LYS A 50 4.93 13.89 0.89
N HIS A 51 4.99 13.53 2.17
CA HIS A 51 5.38 14.45 3.22
C HIS A 51 6.86 14.84 3.05
N PRO A 52 7.21 16.14 2.99
CA PRO A 52 8.57 16.59 2.63
C PRO A 52 9.65 16.09 3.59
N GLU A 53 9.34 15.97 4.88
CA GLU A 53 10.30 15.49 5.90
C GLU A 53 10.61 13.99 5.81
N ASN A 54 9.78 13.19 5.13
CA ASN A 54 9.98 11.74 5.09
C ASN A 54 10.99 11.30 4.02
N VAL A 55 11.22 12.12 2.99
CA VAL A 55 12.16 11.81 1.88
C VAL A 55 11.85 10.45 1.20
N LEU A 56 10.56 10.08 1.12
CA LEU A 56 10.14 8.78 0.57
C LEU A 56 9.75 8.84 -0.91
N ASP A 57 9.62 10.05 -1.49
CA ASP A 57 9.07 10.20 -2.83
C ASP A 57 9.96 9.67 -3.97
N SER A 58 11.22 9.34 -3.69
CA SER A 58 12.10 8.69 -4.68
C SER A 58 12.58 7.32 -4.22
N ALA A 59 12.13 6.85 -3.04
CA ALA A 59 12.65 5.63 -2.42
C ALA A 59 12.44 4.37 -3.28
N TYR A 60 11.34 4.30 -4.03
CA TYR A 60 11.06 3.21 -4.97
C TYR A 60 12.13 3.03 -6.08
N LEU A 61 12.92 4.07 -6.38
CA LEU A 61 14.02 3.97 -7.36
C LEU A 61 15.13 3.03 -6.89
N GLU A 62 15.35 2.92 -5.58
CA GLU A 62 16.29 1.95 -5.02
C GLU A 62 15.81 0.52 -5.25
N LEU A 63 14.52 0.25 -5.04
CA LEU A 63 13.92 -1.05 -5.34
C LEU A 63 14.01 -1.34 -6.84
N LEU A 64 13.74 -0.36 -7.71
CA LEU A 64 13.87 -0.51 -9.15
C LEU A 64 15.29 -0.88 -9.55
N LEU A 65 16.30 -0.21 -9.01
CA LEU A 65 17.71 -0.50 -9.27
C LEU A 65 18.09 -1.91 -8.80
N ARG A 66 17.64 -2.34 -7.62
CA ARG A 66 17.84 -3.70 -7.11
C ARG A 66 17.19 -4.75 -8.02
N ALA A 67 15.93 -4.53 -8.38
CA ALA A 67 15.18 -5.40 -9.29
C ALA A 67 15.88 -5.52 -10.65
N TYR A 68 16.47 -4.42 -11.13
CA TYR A 68 17.24 -4.40 -12.37
C TYR A 68 18.56 -5.19 -12.26
N THR A 69 19.27 -5.07 -11.14
CA THR A 69 20.62 -5.61 -10.94
C THR A 69 20.68 -7.00 -10.32
N ALA A 70 19.55 -7.60 -9.94
CA ALA A 70 19.45 -8.93 -9.32
C ALA A 70 19.82 -10.14 -10.23
N GLY A 71 20.54 -9.90 -11.34
CA GLY A 71 21.17 -10.95 -12.15
C GLY A 71 20.20 -11.95 -12.79
N LYS A 72 20.22 -13.20 -12.33
CA LYS A 72 19.35 -14.25 -12.86
C LYS A 72 17.89 -14.00 -12.48
N ASP A 73 17.64 -13.53 -11.27
CA ASP A 73 16.30 -13.29 -10.72
C ASP A 73 15.81 -11.85 -10.98
N GLY A 74 16.65 -11.01 -11.58
CA GLY A 74 16.32 -9.64 -11.94
C GLY A 74 15.26 -9.49 -13.03
N LEU A 75 14.67 -8.30 -13.06
CA LEU A 75 13.64 -7.91 -14.02
C LEU A 75 14.21 -7.45 -15.36
N ALA A 76 15.51 -7.21 -15.46
CA ALA A 76 16.17 -6.73 -16.68
C ALA A 76 17.49 -7.46 -16.95
N LYS A 77 17.98 -7.33 -18.19
CA LYS A 77 19.32 -7.74 -18.60
C LYS A 77 19.78 -6.86 -19.75
N ASP A 78 21.05 -6.47 -19.72
CA ASP A 78 21.71 -5.80 -20.86
C ASP A 78 20.93 -4.57 -21.38
N GLY A 79 20.36 -3.75 -20.49
CA GLY A 79 19.57 -2.57 -20.90
C GLY A 79 18.08 -2.82 -21.10
N VAL A 80 17.62 -4.07 -21.10
CA VAL A 80 16.26 -4.43 -21.57
C VAL A 80 15.46 -5.19 -20.51
N TRP A 81 14.18 -4.85 -20.37
CA TRP A 81 13.24 -5.56 -19.50
C TRP A 81 13.03 -7.01 -19.96
N ARG A 82 13.13 -7.95 -19.00
CA ARG A 82 12.68 -9.33 -19.18
C ARG A 82 11.17 -9.38 -18.93
N TRP A 83 10.38 -9.14 -19.97
CA TRP A 83 8.92 -9.00 -19.84
C TRP A 83 8.21 -10.18 -19.17
N HIS A 84 8.74 -11.40 -19.30
CA HIS A 84 8.22 -12.55 -18.56
C HIS A 84 8.42 -12.42 -17.04
N SER A 85 9.62 -12.02 -16.60
CA SER A 85 9.92 -11.76 -15.19
C SER A 85 9.12 -10.56 -14.65
N VAL A 86 8.98 -9.50 -15.44
CA VAL A 86 8.15 -8.34 -15.09
C VAL A 86 6.68 -8.76 -14.92
N ALA A 87 6.13 -9.55 -15.85
CA ALA A 87 4.76 -10.06 -15.72
C ALA A 87 4.59 -10.94 -14.46
N ALA A 88 5.57 -11.78 -14.14
CA ALA A 88 5.56 -12.59 -12.92
C ALA A 88 5.66 -11.74 -11.65
N TYR A 89 6.44 -10.65 -11.67
CA TYR A 89 6.51 -9.68 -10.59
C TYR A 89 5.16 -9.00 -10.38
N LEU A 90 4.57 -8.43 -11.42
CA LEU A 90 3.27 -7.75 -11.35
C LEU A 90 2.16 -8.68 -10.85
N LYS A 91 2.15 -9.95 -11.27
CA LYS A 91 1.21 -10.95 -10.76
C LYS A 91 1.35 -11.16 -9.24
N GLN A 92 2.58 -11.17 -8.73
CA GLN A 92 2.83 -11.30 -7.29
C GLN A 92 2.47 -10.03 -6.52
N VAL A 93 2.58 -8.85 -7.15
CA VAL A 93 2.06 -7.60 -6.57
C VAL A 93 0.54 -7.69 -6.39
N THR A 94 -0.19 -8.17 -7.39
CA THR A 94 -1.64 -8.41 -7.25
C THR A 94 -1.95 -9.43 -6.15
N GLU A 95 -1.21 -10.53 -6.05
CA GLU A 95 -1.37 -11.49 -4.95
C GLU A 95 -1.13 -10.84 -3.58
N MET A 96 -0.14 -9.93 -3.48
CA MET A 96 0.15 -9.18 -2.27
C MET A 96 -0.98 -8.22 -1.90
N GLU A 97 -1.59 -7.55 -2.88
CA GLU A 97 -2.75 -6.67 -2.68
C GLU A 97 -3.95 -7.46 -2.12
N GLU A 98 -4.18 -8.68 -2.60
CA GLU A 98 -5.20 -9.58 -2.04
C GLU A 98 -4.91 -9.93 -0.58
N GLN A 99 -3.64 -10.22 -0.24
CA GLN A 99 -3.25 -10.51 1.15
C GLN A 99 -3.40 -9.29 2.06
N LEU A 100 -3.00 -8.11 1.58
CA LEU A 100 -3.17 -6.85 2.31
C LEU A 100 -4.64 -6.55 2.54
N ALA A 101 -5.50 -6.71 1.53
CA ALA A 101 -6.95 -6.53 1.67
C ALA A 101 -7.53 -7.48 2.72
N GLY A 102 -7.13 -8.76 2.70
CA GLY A 102 -7.53 -9.74 3.71
C GLY A 102 -7.07 -9.38 5.12
N GLY A 103 -5.82 -8.93 5.26
CA GLY A 103 -5.25 -8.47 6.53
C GLY A 103 -5.97 -7.24 7.07
N LEU A 104 -6.18 -6.22 6.25
CA LEU A 104 -6.91 -5.00 6.61
C LEU A 104 -8.35 -5.29 7.04
N TYR A 105 -8.98 -6.27 6.38
CA TYR A 105 -10.35 -6.68 6.67
C TYR A 105 -10.47 -7.43 8.02
N THR A 106 -9.49 -8.26 8.35
CA THR A 106 -9.62 -9.25 9.45
C THR A 106 -8.76 -9.01 10.67
N ALA A 107 -7.68 -8.23 10.56
CA ALA A 107 -6.71 -8.01 11.63
C ALA A 107 -6.91 -6.70 12.42
N CYS A 108 -7.89 -5.87 12.03
CA CYS A 108 -8.02 -4.48 12.52
C CYS A 108 -9.27 -4.25 13.40
N GLY A 109 -9.60 -5.23 14.24
CA GLY A 109 -10.77 -5.23 15.13
C GLY A 109 -12.07 -5.65 14.43
N GLN A 110 -13.19 -5.00 14.76
CA GLN A 110 -14.50 -5.33 14.16
C GLN A 110 -14.45 -5.17 12.64
N THR A 111 -14.91 -6.13 11.85
CA THR A 111 -14.80 -6.02 10.39
C THR A 111 -15.61 -4.84 9.84
N PRO A 112 -15.02 -3.98 8.99
CA PRO A 112 -15.78 -2.93 8.31
C PRO A 112 -16.69 -3.53 7.25
N ARG A 113 -17.56 -2.71 6.65
CA ARG A 113 -18.23 -3.10 5.41
C ARG A 113 -17.19 -3.22 4.31
N ILE A 114 -17.12 -4.37 3.63
CA ILE A 114 -16.08 -4.64 2.63
C ILE A 114 -16.01 -3.56 1.55
N GLN A 115 -17.17 -3.08 1.07
CA GLN A 115 -17.24 -2.00 0.07
C GLN A 115 -16.58 -0.70 0.53
N LYS A 116 -16.61 -0.40 1.84
CA LYS A 116 -15.96 0.79 2.41
C LYS A 116 -14.45 0.62 2.58
N LEU A 117 -13.99 -0.61 2.77
CA LEU A 117 -12.58 -0.92 2.84
C LEU A 117 -11.93 -0.87 1.45
N LEU A 118 -12.60 -1.47 0.46
CA LEU A 118 -12.11 -1.52 -0.91
C LEU A 118 -12.22 -0.18 -1.67
N SER A 119 -12.96 0.80 -1.12
CA SER A 119 -13.03 2.16 -1.64
C SER A 119 -12.07 3.13 -0.95
N LEU A 120 -11.07 2.62 -0.22
CA LEU A 120 -10.08 3.47 0.41
C LEU A 120 -9.03 3.85 -0.64
N GLU A 121 -8.87 5.14 -0.84
CA GLU A 121 -7.80 5.70 -1.65
C GLU A 121 -6.51 5.77 -0.80
N TYR A 122 -5.34 5.57 -1.42
CA TYR A 122 -4.06 5.68 -0.71
C TYR A 122 -3.51 7.12 -0.66
N GLU A 123 -4.09 7.99 -1.48
CA GLU A 123 -3.75 9.40 -1.61
C GLU A 123 -5.06 10.20 -1.59
N ASN A 124 -4.98 11.47 -1.23
CA ASN A 124 -6.09 12.39 -1.37
C ASN A 124 -6.46 12.56 -2.85
N GLY A 125 -7.70 12.26 -3.23
CA GLY A 125 -8.24 12.65 -4.53
C GLY A 125 -8.53 14.15 -4.62
N LEU A 126 -9.25 14.56 -5.68
CA LEU A 126 -9.60 15.96 -5.92
C LEU A 126 -10.65 16.49 -4.92
N SER A 127 -11.53 15.60 -4.45
CA SER A 127 -12.62 15.91 -3.52
C SER A 127 -12.79 14.86 -2.43
N THR A 128 -11.86 13.91 -2.37
CA THR A 128 -11.81 12.78 -1.45
C THR A 128 -10.53 12.85 -0.63
N SER A 129 -10.61 12.40 0.61
CA SER A 129 -9.43 12.21 1.45
C SER A 129 -8.97 10.77 1.32
N GLY A 130 -7.66 10.57 1.33
CA GLY A 130 -7.05 9.26 1.45
C GLY A 130 -7.51 8.52 2.71
N GLY A 131 -7.35 7.22 2.70
CA GLY A 131 -7.83 6.32 3.72
C GLY A 131 -6.75 5.77 4.64
N ILE A 132 -5.47 5.90 4.29
CA ILE A 132 -4.33 5.32 5.02
C ILE A 132 -3.47 6.42 5.62
N TYR A 133 -3.13 6.29 6.91
CA TYR A 133 -2.39 7.28 7.66
C TYR A 133 -1.34 6.64 8.58
N VAL A 134 -0.31 7.41 8.95
CA VAL A 134 0.67 7.04 9.98
C VAL A 134 0.52 7.95 11.20
N TRP A 135 0.41 7.37 12.38
CA TRP A 135 0.28 8.10 13.64
C TRP A 135 0.96 7.38 14.79
N GLY A 136 1.90 8.08 15.46
CA GLY A 136 2.56 7.57 16.66
C GLY A 136 3.27 6.23 16.47
N GLY A 137 3.84 5.98 15.28
CA GLY A 137 4.50 4.71 14.95
C GLY A 137 3.59 3.61 14.40
N TYR A 138 2.29 3.87 14.29
CA TYR A 138 1.33 2.90 13.76
C TYR A 138 0.79 3.36 12.42
N VAL A 139 0.59 2.40 11.52
CA VAL A 139 -0.25 2.61 10.33
C VAL A 139 -1.71 2.37 10.72
N ALA A 140 -2.60 3.22 10.26
CA ALA A 140 -4.03 3.08 10.45
C ALA A 140 -4.76 3.34 9.13
N TYR A 141 -5.95 2.78 9.01
CA TYR A 141 -6.90 3.23 8.00
C TYR A 141 -8.14 3.86 8.64
N VAL A 142 -8.71 4.85 7.97
CA VAL A 142 -9.86 5.62 8.46
C VAL A 142 -11.01 5.50 7.46
N ILE A 143 -12.14 4.97 7.91
CA ILE A 143 -13.37 4.90 7.11
C ILE A 143 -14.31 6.04 7.49
N ARG A 144 -14.79 6.75 6.48
CA ARG A 144 -15.80 7.81 6.60
C ARG A 144 -17.21 7.27 6.39
N HIS A 145 -18.10 7.56 7.34
CA HIS A 145 -19.51 7.18 7.30
C HIS A 145 -20.43 8.40 7.27
N HIS A 146 -21.34 8.43 6.29
CA HIS A 146 -22.34 9.49 6.14
C HIS A 146 -23.72 9.16 6.75
N LYS A 147 -23.86 8.03 7.47
CA LYS A 147 -25.16 7.49 7.91
C LYS A 147 -25.98 8.44 8.80
N ALA A 148 -25.34 9.38 9.49
CA ALA A 148 -26.01 10.38 10.33
C ALA A 148 -25.82 11.82 9.83
N LYS A 149 -25.21 12.03 8.66
CA LYS A 149 -24.87 13.38 8.17
C LYS A 149 -26.12 14.24 7.94
N ARG A 150 -27.22 13.64 7.44
CA ARG A 150 -28.49 14.34 7.24
C ARG A 150 -29.16 14.82 8.54
N LEU A 151 -28.89 14.15 9.67
CA LEU A 151 -29.50 14.44 10.97
C LEU A 151 -28.61 15.31 11.87
N THR A 152 -27.29 15.11 11.80
CA THR A 152 -26.33 15.74 12.74
C THR A 152 -25.42 16.77 12.07
N ASN A 153 -25.47 16.88 10.74
CA ASN A 153 -24.51 17.60 9.90
C ASN A 153 -23.03 17.24 10.18
N ARG A 154 -22.78 16.07 10.80
CA ARG A 154 -21.45 15.60 11.16
C ARG A 154 -21.13 14.28 10.44
N GLU A 155 -19.87 14.19 10.05
CA GLU A 155 -19.24 13.04 9.44
C GLU A 155 -18.72 12.14 10.58
N PHE A 156 -18.94 10.82 10.51
CA PHE A 156 -18.41 9.89 11.49
C PHE A 156 -17.20 9.16 10.92
N TYR A 157 -16.11 9.14 11.69
CA TYR A 157 -14.84 8.53 11.30
C TYR A 157 -14.55 7.31 12.18
N VAL A 158 -14.14 6.21 11.56
CA VAL A 158 -13.69 5.01 12.26
C VAL A 158 -12.24 4.76 11.89
N ALA A 159 -11.34 5.08 12.80
CA ALA A 159 -9.92 4.76 12.68
C ALA A 159 -9.64 3.33 13.14
N ARG A 160 -8.81 2.62 12.39
CA ARG A 160 -8.43 1.23 12.67
C ARG A 160 -6.93 1.09 12.53
N PHE A 161 -6.26 0.89 13.66
CA PHE A 161 -4.82 0.69 13.71
C PHE A 161 -4.47 -0.74 13.30
N LEU A 162 -3.42 -0.87 12.49
CA LEU A 162 -2.88 -2.15 12.06
C LEU A 162 -1.96 -2.71 13.16
N SER A 163 -1.81 -4.03 13.17
CA SER A 163 -0.69 -4.65 13.89
C SER A 163 0.64 -4.18 13.29
N VAL A 164 1.71 -4.16 14.11
CA VAL A 164 3.06 -3.73 13.67
C VAL A 164 3.47 -4.46 12.38
N ARG A 165 3.34 -5.79 12.36
CA ARG A 165 3.65 -6.63 11.18
C ARG A 165 2.93 -6.15 9.92
N LEU A 166 1.60 -6.01 9.98
CA LEU A 166 0.80 -5.58 8.83
C LEU A 166 1.11 -4.13 8.42
N GLY A 167 1.35 -3.25 9.40
CA GLY A 167 1.72 -1.85 9.17
C GLY A 167 3.04 -1.72 8.39
N HIS A 168 4.07 -2.48 8.78
CA HIS A 168 5.35 -2.49 8.07
C HIS A 168 5.22 -3.03 6.65
N VAL A 169 4.43 -4.08 6.43
CA VAL A 169 4.20 -4.64 5.09
C VAL A 169 3.45 -3.64 4.21
N LEU A 170 2.40 -3.01 4.73
CA LEU A 170 1.65 -1.99 4.00
C LEU A 170 2.52 -0.76 3.68
N PHE A 171 3.35 -0.33 4.63
CA PHE A 171 4.31 0.76 4.42
C PHE A 171 5.26 0.44 3.25
N LYS A 172 5.91 -0.73 3.26
CA LYS A 172 6.82 -1.16 2.17
C LYS A 172 6.10 -1.25 0.83
N TYR A 173 4.85 -1.73 0.84
CA TYR A 173 4.02 -1.78 -0.36
C TYR A 173 3.79 -0.38 -0.95
N LEU A 174 3.34 0.58 -0.14
CA LEU A 174 3.01 1.93 -0.62
C LEU A 174 4.24 2.73 -1.07
N VAL A 175 5.35 2.61 -0.33
CA VAL A 175 6.55 3.40 -0.59
C VAL A 175 7.36 2.83 -1.77
N TYR A 176 7.46 1.51 -1.88
CA TYR A 176 8.35 0.86 -2.84
C TYR A 176 7.58 0.06 -3.90
N ILE A 177 6.92 -1.02 -3.49
CA ILE A 177 6.44 -2.07 -4.40
C ILE A 177 5.40 -1.54 -5.38
N ARG A 178 4.38 -0.82 -4.88
CA ARG A 178 3.29 -0.24 -5.69
C ARG A 178 3.86 0.72 -6.73
N ARG A 179 4.75 1.61 -6.31
CA ARG A 179 5.37 2.64 -7.15
C ARG A 179 6.26 2.03 -8.25
N THR A 180 7.02 0.99 -7.91
CA THR A 180 7.79 0.19 -8.88
C THR A 180 6.85 -0.53 -9.85
N ALA A 181 5.75 -1.12 -9.37
CA ALA A 181 4.76 -1.77 -10.22
C ALA A 181 4.08 -0.80 -11.19
N ASP A 182 3.68 0.38 -10.73
CA ASP A 182 3.07 1.43 -11.54
C ASP A 182 4.01 1.88 -12.67
N LEU A 183 5.31 2.04 -12.38
CA LEU A 183 6.32 2.35 -13.39
C LEU A 183 6.44 1.23 -14.43
N LEU A 184 6.55 -0.03 -13.98
CA LEU A 184 6.65 -1.18 -14.88
C LEU A 184 5.40 -1.37 -15.75
N HIS A 185 4.22 -1.06 -15.22
CA HIS A 185 2.98 -1.04 -15.99
C HIS A 185 3.04 0.01 -17.11
N ARG A 186 3.48 1.24 -16.79
CA ARG A 186 3.63 2.33 -17.78
C ARG A 186 4.67 1.99 -18.86
N GLU A 187 5.78 1.40 -18.48
CA GLU A 187 6.81 0.94 -19.43
C GLU A 187 6.28 -0.14 -20.39
N ARG A 188 5.42 -1.05 -19.90
CA ARG A 188 4.90 -2.17 -20.69
C ARG A 188 3.77 -1.77 -21.64
N PHE A 189 2.86 -0.90 -21.20
CA PHE A 189 1.63 -0.58 -21.92
C PHE A 189 1.60 0.86 -22.46
N GLY A 190 2.64 1.65 -22.22
CA GLY A 190 2.65 3.09 -22.45
C GLY A 190 1.91 3.85 -21.35
N ILE A 191 1.86 5.18 -21.48
CA ILE A 191 0.97 6.03 -20.66
C ILE A 191 -0.46 5.78 -21.16
N ASP A 192 -1.12 4.74 -20.66
CA ASP A 192 -2.57 4.68 -20.74
C ASP A 192 -3.09 5.60 -19.62
N GLU A 193 -3.58 6.79 -19.99
CA GLU A 193 -4.15 7.83 -19.09
C GLU A 193 -5.35 7.33 -18.24
N ARG A 194 -5.69 6.04 -18.30
CA ARG A 194 -6.84 5.42 -17.63
C ARG A 194 -6.60 4.95 -16.20
N SER A 195 -5.38 5.02 -15.68
CA SER A 195 -5.06 4.48 -14.34
C SER A 195 -5.22 5.49 -13.18
N PHE A 196 -5.55 6.75 -13.44
CA PHE A 196 -5.86 7.72 -12.36
C PHE A 196 -7.34 7.71 -11.91
N LEU A 197 -8.16 6.78 -12.41
CA LEU A 197 -9.62 6.79 -12.16
C LEU A 197 -10.21 5.45 -11.68
N CYS A 198 -9.41 4.50 -11.21
CA CYS A 198 -9.95 3.26 -10.64
C CYS A 198 -9.20 2.84 -9.38
N ALA A 199 -9.65 3.35 -8.23
CA ALA A 199 -10.13 2.58 -7.07
C ALA A 199 -10.51 3.55 -5.94
#